data_AF-A0A226EVD1-F1
#
_entry.id   AF-A0A226EVD1-F1
#
_cell.length_a   1.000
_cell.length_b   1.000
_cell.length_c   1.000
_cell.angle_alpha   90.00
_cell.angle_beta   90.00
_cell.angle_gamma   90.00
#
_symmetry.space_group_name_H-M   'P 1'
#
loop_
_entity.id
_entity.type
_entity.pdbx_description
1 polymer ?
#
loop_
_entity_poly.entity_id
_entity_poly.type
_entity_poly.pdbx_seq_one_letter_code
_entity_poly.pdbx_strand_id
1 'polypeptide(L)'
;MWKSQEKYGLIFVWYPQNEEPSWNLEEIPEIDRDNWSFRGRIVFDTLCHIQDIPENLADVPHLNEVHTDLSTISGDVRKSWIQRSHIRHIHTGEWSPSKKCDENHKAFMTMQHKIEIFQRFHCGYATMKAVHIGPALMLLYMSTPTGKFVIIQGLVPSRELRTRSILRIYAEPRMLQCFVKQLMDGIHNNALRDRVIMNRKSFTDKPFLVKEDKYIKMFRRWYAQFYGETTSNDN
;
A
#
# COMPACT_ATOMS: atom_id res chain seq x y z
N MET A 1 -12.95 28.44 -0.68
CA MET A 1 -13.69 27.17 -0.51
C MET A 1 -12.78 26.06 -1.02
N TRP A 2 -12.63 24.98 -0.25
CA TRP A 2 -11.80 23.86 -0.66
C TRP A 2 -12.48 23.08 -1.79
N LYS A 3 -11.74 22.73 -2.84
CA LYS A 3 -12.23 21.85 -3.91
C LYS A 3 -12.29 20.42 -3.35
N SER A 4 -13.42 19.76 -3.53
CA SER A 4 -13.66 18.44 -2.97
C SER A 4 -14.37 17.52 -3.95
N GLN A 5 -14.09 16.22 -3.84
CA GLN A 5 -14.73 15.17 -4.61
C GLN A 5 -15.11 14.01 -3.69
N GLU A 6 -16.32 13.48 -3.81
CA GLU A 6 -16.72 12.24 -3.15
C GLU A 6 -16.48 11.07 -4.11
N LYS A 7 -15.67 10.10 -3.68
CA LYS A 7 -15.42 8.87 -4.44
C LYS A 7 -15.00 7.74 -3.51
N TYR A 8 -15.25 6.49 -3.90
CA TYR A 8 -14.87 5.31 -3.13
C TYR A 8 -15.45 5.25 -1.70
N GLY A 9 -16.55 5.98 -1.44
CA GLY A 9 -17.08 6.18 -0.09
C GLY A 9 -16.16 6.98 0.83
N LEU A 10 -15.34 7.87 0.27
CA LEU A 10 -14.49 8.84 0.95
C LEU A 10 -14.71 10.24 0.36
N ILE A 11 -14.44 11.26 1.16
CA ILE A 11 -14.41 12.65 0.72
C ILE A 11 -12.94 13.04 0.57
N PHE A 12 -12.56 13.47 -0.62
CA PHE A 12 -11.24 13.98 -0.94
C PHE A 12 -11.28 15.50 -1.05
N VAL A 13 -10.21 16.13 -0.63
CA VAL A 13 -10.02 17.58 -0.67
C VAL A 13 -8.70 17.88 -1.36
N TRP A 14 -8.70 18.82 -2.29
CA TRP A 14 -7.50 19.22 -3.03
C TRP A 14 -6.62 20.16 -2.21
N TYR A 15 -5.31 19.93 -2.25
CA TYR A 15 -4.30 20.84 -1.70
C TYR A 15 -3.22 21.06 -2.77
N PRO A 16 -2.77 22.32 -2.99
CA PRO A 16 -3.10 23.53 -2.25
C PRO A 16 -4.49 24.12 -2.59
N GLN A 17 -5.10 24.83 -1.63
CA GLN A 17 -6.48 25.35 -1.74
C GLN A 17 -6.66 26.34 -2.92
N ASN A 18 -5.59 27.04 -3.31
CA ASN A 18 -5.64 28.14 -4.27
C ASN A 18 -5.43 27.70 -5.73
N GLU A 19 -5.32 26.40 -5.97
CA GLU A 19 -5.10 25.82 -7.30
C GLU A 19 -6.24 24.87 -7.66
N GLU A 20 -6.52 24.74 -8.97
CA GLU A 20 -7.46 23.72 -9.44
C GLU A 20 -6.78 22.33 -9.41
N PRO A 21 -7.54 21.26 -9.17
CA PRO A 21 -7.04 19.90 -9.30
C PRO A 21 -6.39 19.65 -10.65
N SER A 22 -5.09 19.32 -10.63
CA SER A 22 -4.34 18.96 -11.85
C SER A 22 -4.57 17.51 -12.27
N TRP A 23 -5.21 16.70 -11.43
CA TRP A 23 -5.69 15.36 -11.76
C TRP A 23 -7.03 15.05 -11.08
N ASN A 24 -7.75 14.06 -11.63
CA ASN A 24 -9.04 13.60 -11.11
C ASN A 24 -8.93 12.18 -10.54
N LEU A 25 -9.85 11.83 -9.64
CA LEU A 25 -9.95 10.47 -9.13
C LEU A 25 -10.52 9.51 -10.18
N GLU A 26 -9.86 8.38 -10.39
CA GLU A 26 -10.19 7.38 -11.42
C GLU A 26 -11.46 6.58 -11.10
N GLU A 27 -12.17 6.08 -12.10
CA GLU A 27 -13.19 5.04 -11.85
C GLU A 27 -12.50 3.72 -11.49
N ILE A 28 -13.12 2.98 -10.58
CA ILE A 28 -12.75 1.59 -10.27
C ILE A 28 -13.90 0.73 -10.79
N PRO A 29 -13.80 0.14 -11.99
CA PRO A 29 -14.89 -0.62 -12.61
C PRO A 29 -15.49 -1.67 -11.68
N GLU A 30 -14.65 -2.31 -10.87
CA GLU A 30 -15.06 -3.32 -9.88
C GLU A 30 -16.11 -2.77 -8.90
N ILE A 31 -15.97 -1.51 -8.48
CA ILE A 31 -16.84 -0.85 -7.49
C ILE A 31 -17.97 -0.10 -8.19
N ASP A 32 -17.64 0.67 -9.23
CA ASP A 32 -18.56 1.59 -9.88
C ASP A 32 -19.53 0.88 -10.85
N ARG A 33 -19.15 -0.30 -11.38
CA ARG A 33 -19.92 -1.04 -12.40
C ARG A 33 -20.22 -2.49 -12.02
N ASP A 34 -19.23 -3.22 -11.52
CA ASP A 34 -19.36 -4.66 -11.25
C ASP A 34 -19.95 -4.99 -9.86
N ASN A 35 -20.44 -3.97 -9.15
CA ASN A 35 -21.13 -4.09 -7.85
C ASN A 35 -20.33 -4.90 -6.80
N TRP A 36 -19.00 -4.75 -6.75
CA TRP A 36 -18.21 -5.38 -5.69
C TRP A 36 -18.66 -4.90 -4.32
N SER A 37 -18.75 -5.83 -3.39
CA SER A 37 -19.33 -5.57 -2.08
C SER A 37 -18.29 -4.94 -1.17
N PHE A 38 -18.67 -3.86 -0.49
CA PHE A 38 -17.89 -3.31 0.62
C PHE A 38 -17.82 -4.35 1.76
N ARG A 39 -16.61 -4.73 2.16
CA ARG A 39 -16.36 -5.78 3.17
C ARG A 39 -15.88 -5.24 4.51
N GLY A 40 -15.33 -4.03 4.55
CA GLY A 40 -14.93 -3.42 5.80
C GLY A 40 -14.04 -2.20 5.66
N ARG A 41 -13.80 -1.56 6.81
CA ARG A 41 -12.94 -0.38 6.95
C ARG A 41 -11.97 -0.59 8.09
N ILE A 42 -10.71 -0.26 7.86
CA ILE A 42 -9.66 -0.26 8.88
C ILE A 42 -9.10 1.17 8.97
N VAL A 43 -8.99 1.71 10.19
CA VAL A 43 -8.42 3.03 10.43
C VAL A 43 -7.40 2.93 11.54
N PHE A 44 -6.21 3.47 11.32
CA PHE A 44 -5.16 3.53 12.34
C PHE A 44 -4.25 4.74 12.12
N ASP A 45 -3.60 5.16 13.19
CA ASP A 45 -2.58 6.21 13.17
C ASP A 45 -1.18 5.58 13.26
N THR A 46 -0.25 6.13 12.48
CA THR A 46 1.18 5.80 12.50
C THR A 46 1.99 7.07 12.79
N LEU A 47 3.01 6.95 13.62
CA LEU A 47 3.91 8.04 14.02
C LEU A 47 5.04 8.20 13.00
N CYS A 48 4.70 8.60 11.78
CA CYS A 48 5.63 8.80 10.68
C CYS A 48 5.20 9.95 9.77
N HIS A 49 6.11 10.40 8.91
CA HIS A 49 5.80 11.31 7.83
C HIS A 49 4.88 10.62 6.81
N ILE A 50 4.03 11.38 6.10
CA ILE A 50 3.07 10.80 5.15
C ILE A 50 3.74 10.01 4.03
N GLN A 51 4.93 10.46 3.59
CA GLN A 51 5.76 9.78 2.58
C GLN A 51 6.26 8.40 3.03
N ASP A 52 6.47 8.18 4.33
CA ASP A 52 7.07 6.93 4.82
C ASP A 52 6.15 5.73 4.56
N ILE A 53 4.84 5.94 4.57
CA ILE A 53 3.85 4.87 4.34
C ILE A 53 3.93 4.34 2.90
N PRO A 54 3.78 5.17 1.85
CA PRO A 54 3.88 4.69 0.47
C PRO A 54 5.30 4.30 0.04
N GLU A 55 6.37 4.77 0.73
CA GLU A 55 7.75 4.32 0.45
C GLU A 55 7.89 2.80 0.62
N ASN A 56 7.10 2.18 1.52
CA ASN A 56 7.08 0.72 1.68
C ASN A 56 6.72 -0.03 0.38
N LEU A 57 5.92 0.56 -0.52
CA LEU A 57 5.64 -0.07 -1.82
C LEU A 57 6.89 -0.11 -2.71
N ALA A 58 7.84 0.80 -2.55
CA ALA A 58 9.08 0.77 -3.30
C ALA A 58 10.13 -0.18 -2.68
N ASP A 59 9.98 -0.52 -1.39
CA ASP A 59 10.82 -1.48 -0.68
C ASP A 59 10.36 -2.92 -0.95
N VAL A 60 10.56 -3.46 -2.16
CA VAL A 60 10.16 -4.84 -2.46
C VAL A 60 10.78 -5.88 -1.48
N PRO A 61 12.04 -5.75 -1.03
CA PRO A 61 12.64 -6.67 -0.07
C PRO A 61 11.89 -6.80 1.26
N HIS A 62 11.31 -5.72 1.83
CA HIS A 62 10.60 -5.83 3.12
C HIS A 62 9.46 -6.86 3.11
N LEU A 63 8.83 -7.09 1.95
CA LEU A 63 7.78 -8.10 1.79
C LEU A 63 8.26 -9.50 2.13
N ASN A 64 9.53 -9.80 1.81
CA ASN A 64 10.14 -11.09 2.12
C ASN A 64 10.71 -11.17 3.54
N GLU A 65 10.64 -10.11 4.35
CA GLU A 65 11.11 -10.12 5.73
C GLU A 65 9.97 -9.96 6.75
N VAL A 66 8.98 -9.12 6.43
CA VAL A 66 7.88 -8.73 7.33
C VAL A 66 6.59 -9.51 7.04
N HIS A 67 6.41 -9.97 5.79
CA HIS A 67 5.19 -10.64 5.31
C HIS A 67 5.41 -12.12 4.92
N THR A 68 6.47 -12.76 5.43
CA THR A 68 6.86 -14.14 5.06
C THR A 68 6.10 -15.28 5.71
N ASP A 69 5.31 -15.01 6.75
CA ASP A 69 4.62 -16.07 7.49
C ASP A 69 3.16 -16.22 7.05
N LEU A 70 2.60 -17.43 7.26
CA LEU A 70 1.16 -17.73 7.24
C LEU A 70 0.39 -16.98 8.36
N SER A 71 0.49 -15.67 8.39
CA SER A 71 -0.03 -14.81 9.45
C SER A 71 -1.46 -14.33 9.23
N THR A 72 -2.26 -15.11 8.52
CA THR A 72 -3.71 -15.10 8.74
C THR A 72 -4.06 -15.61 10.14
N ILE A 73 -3.13 -16.27 10.87
CA ILE A 73 -3.42 -16.96 12.14
C ILE A 73 -2.83 -16.27 13.39
N SER A 74 -1.78 -15.45 13.33
CA SER A 74 -1.35 -14.70 14.52
C SER A 74 -0.52 -13.43 14.25
N GLY A 75 -0.78 -12.39 15.04
CA GLY A 75 -0.05 -11.11 15.04
C GLY A 75 1.30 -11.14 15.78
N ASP A 76 1.74 -12.28 16.29
CA ASP A 76 3.00 -12.40 17.04
C ASP A 76 4.15 -12.88 16.13
N VAL A 77 5.11 -12.00 15.90
CA VAL A 77 6.29 -12.21 15.06
C VAL A 77 7.21 -13.31 15.62
N ARG A 78 7.10 -13.65 16.92
CA ARG A 78 8.00 -14.59 17.60
C ARG A 78 7.61 -16.06 17.46
N LYS A 79 6.36 -16.37 17.09
CA LYS A 79 5.88 -17.75 16.90
C LYS A 79 6.22 -18.37 15.54
N SER A 80 6.98 -17.62 14.72
CA SER A 80 7.33 -17.89 13.32
C SER A 80 8.31 -19.06 13.10
N TRP A 81 9.19 -19.36 14.07
CA TRP A 81 10.38 -20.19 13.79
C TRP A 81 10.08 -21.63 13.34
N ILE A 82 8.98 -22.24 13.82
CA ILE A 82 8.58 -23.61 13.46
C ILE A 82 7.82 -23.65 12.11
N GLN A 83 7.17 -22.56 11.70
CA GLN A 83 6.43 -22.48 10.43
C GLN A 83 7.33 -22.22 9.20
N ARG A 84 8.47 -21.55 9.39
CA ARG A 84 9.45 -21.23 8.31
C ARG A 84 10.05 -22.44 7.59
N SER A 85 10.00 -23.63 8.18
CA SER A 85 10.69 -24.82 7.65
C SER A 85 9.97 -25.52 6.49
N HIS A 86 8.66 -25.30 6.32
CA HIS A 86 7.86 -26.07 5.36
C HIS A 86 7.10 -25.23 4.32
N ILE A 87 6.88 -23.94 4.56
CA ILE A 87 6.15 -23.07 3.62
C ILE A 87 6.95 -21.78 3.40
N ARG A 88 7.25 -21.49 2.13
CA ARG A 88 8.01 -20.31 1.72
C ARG A 88 7.14 -19.40 0.88
N HIS A 89 7.13 -18.12 1.24
CA HIS A 89 6.47 -17.06 0.51
C HIS A 89 7.54 -16.28 -0.26
N ILE A 90 7.42 -16.21 -1.58
CA ILE A 90 8.35 -15.49 -2.45
C ILE A 90 7.58 -14.35 -3.10
N HIS A 91 7.95 -13.11 -2.77
CA HIS A 91 7.44 -11.90 -3.39
C HIS A 91 8.46 -11.39 -4.41
N THR A 92 8.04 -11.31 -5.67
CA THR A 92 8.80 -10.66 -6.74
C THR A 92 7.97 -9.50 -7.25
N GLY A 93 8.55 -8.29 -7.26
CA GLY A 93 7.83 -7.11 -7.66
C GLY A 93 8.68 -6.10 -8.40
N GLU A 94 8.02 -5.30 -9.22
CA GLU A 94 8.59 -4.18 -9.93
C GLU A 94 7.82 -2.92 -9.58
N TRP A 95 8.56 -1.84 -9.32
CA TRP A 95 7.99 -0.52 -9.09
C TRP A 95 8.46 0.45 -10.16
N SER A 96 7.56 1.32 -10.64
CA SER A 96 7.93 2.39 -11.56
C SER A 96 6.95 3.57 -11.50
N PRO A 97 7.42 4.81 -11.70
CA PRO A 97 6.52 5.94 -11.94
C PRO A 97 5.86 5.80 -13.32
N SER A 98 4.72 6.47 -13.53
CA SER A 98 4.14 6.53 -14.87
C SER A 98 5.11 7.15 -15.86
N LYS A 99 5.13 6.59 -17.07
CA LYS A 99 5.91 7.14 -18.20
C LYS A 99 5.10 8.13 -19.04
N LYS A 100 3.78 8.24 -18.80
CA LYS A 100 2.94 9.17 -19.55
C LYS A 100 2.99 10.55 -18.90
N CYS A 101 3.11 11.59 -19.73
CA CYS A 101 3.26 12.97 -19.26
C CYS A 101 2.03 13.46 -18.47
N ASP A 102 0.83 13.02 -18.83
CA ASP A 102 -0.45 13.37 -18.20
C ASP A 102 -0.75 12.56 -16.91
N GLU A 103 0.10 11.58 -16.59
CA GLU A 103 -0.06 10.71 -15.41
C GLU A 103 1.18 10.74 -14.51
N ASN A 104 1.97 11.82 -14.53
CA ASN A 104 3.16 12.00 -13.69
C ASN A 104 2.87 11.85 -12.18
N HIS A 105 1.65 12.16 -11.75
CA HIS A 105 1.14 11.97 -10.39
C HIS A 105 0.91 10.50 -10.02
N LYS A 106 1.10 9.54 -10.95
CA LYS A 106 0.89 8.11 -10.71
C LYS A 106 2.19 7.33 -10.63
N ALA A 107 2.19 6.30 -9.79
CA ALA A 107 3.19 5.25 -9.78
C ALA A 107 2.53 3.88 -9.66
N PHE A 108 3.23 2.86 -10.12
CA PHE A 108 2.71 1.50 -10.21
C PHE A 108 3.67 0.53 -9.54
N MET A 109 3.09 -0.43 -8.82
CA MET A 109 3.79 -1.65 -8.43
C MET A 109 3.05 -2.87 -8.96
N THR A 110 3.76 -3.80 -9.57
CA THR A 110 3.27 -5.15 -9.82
C THR A 110 4.04 -6.12 -8.96
N MET A 111 3.35 -7.07 -8.35
CA MET A 111 3.97 -8.06 -7.48
C MET A 111 3.31 -9.42 -7.69
N GLN A 112 4.12 -10.46 -7.79
CA GLN A 112 3.69 -11.84 -7.76
C GLN A 112 4.10 -12.45 -6.43
N HIS A 113 3.12 -13.03 -5.76
CA HIS A 113 3.30 -13.75 -4.52
C HIS A 113 3.14 -15.24 -4.79
N LYS A 114 4.24 -15.98 -4.64
CA LYS A 114 4.30 -17.42 -4.84
C LYS A 114 4.37 -18.14 -3.50
N ILE A 115 3.54 -19.16 -3.32
CA ILE A 115 3.55 -20.02 -2.12
C ILE A 115 4.15 -21.38 -2.50
N GLU A 116 5.26 -21.73 -1.85
CA GLU A 116 5.95 -23.02 -2.03
C GLU A 116 5.84 -23.86 -0.75
N ILE A 117 5.38 -25.09 -0.88
CA ILE A 117 5.25 -26.06 0.21
C ILE A 117 6.32 -27.15 0.03
N PHE A 118 7.08 -27.46 1.08
CA PHE A 118 8.20 -28.41 1.10
C PHE A 118 9.25 -28.18 -0.01
N GLN A 119 9.41 -26.94 -0.47
CA GLN A 119 10.32 -26.56 -1.56
C GLN A 119 10.07 -27.30 -2.90
N ARG A 120 8.92 -27.97 -3.05
CA ARG A 120 8.62 -28.84 -4.20
C ARG A 120 7.22 -28.67 -4.77
N PHE A 121 6.25 -28.30 -3.93
CA PHE A 121 4.85 -28.18 -4.36
C PHE A 121 4.44 -26.70 -4.45
N HIS A 122 3.90 -26.30 -5.59
CA HIS A 122 3.40 -24.94 -5.82
C HIS A 122 1.89 -24.93 -5.53
N CYS A 123 1.47 -24.24 -4.47
CA CYS A 123 0.07 -24.28 -3.99
C CYS A 123 -0.79 -23.10 -4.48
N GLY A 124 -0.24 -22.23 -5.33
CA GLY A 124 -0.95 -21.11 -5.94
C GLY A 124 -0.08 -19.87 -6.10
N TYR A 125 -0.57 -18.95 -6.92
CA TYR A 125 -0.02 -17.61 -7.08
C TYR A 125 -1.10 -16.60 -6.69
N ALA A 126 -0.68 -15.55 -5.98
CA ALA A 126 -1.46 -14.33 -5.87
C ALA A 126 -0.76 -13.24 -6.67
N THR A 127 -1.53 -12.42 -7.38
CA THR A 127 -0.99 -11.25 -8.06
C THR A 127 -1.52 -10.00 -7.39
N MET A 128 -0.63 -9.02 -7.25
CA MET A 128 -0.95 -7.72 -6.71
C MET A 128 -0.54 -6.64 -7.71
N LYS A 129 -1.42 -5.67 -7.92
CA LYS A 129 -1.13 -4.42 -8.61
C LYS A 129 -1.47 -3.27 -7.68
N ALA A 130 -0.50 -2.44 -7.34
CA ALA A 130 -0.73 -1.20 -6.63
C ALA A 130 -0.66 -0.03 -7.61
N VAL A 131 -1.60 0.90 -7.48
CA VAL A 131 -1.60 2.20 -8.16
C VAL A 131 -1.53 3.27 -7.08
N HIS A 132 -0.45 4.03 -7.07
CA HIS A 132 -0.30 5.20 -6.21
C HIS A 132 -0.75 6.43 -7.01
N ILE A 133 -1.68 7.20 -6.48
CA ILE A 133 -2.27 8.38 -7.11
C ILE A 133 -2.00 9.59 -6.20
N GLY A 134 -1.15 10.50 -6.67
CA GLY A 134 -0.69 11.63 -5.87
C GLY A 134 0.09 11.18 -4.62
N PRO A 135 0.15 12.03 -3.58
CA PRO A 135 0.94 11.75 -2.38
C PRO A 135 0.24 10.88 -1.32
N ALA A 136 -1.07 10.66 -1.44
CA ALA A 136 -1.91 10.23 -0.32
C ALA A 136 -2.97 9.16 -0.63
N LEU A 137 -3.09 8.70 -1.87
CA LEU A 137 -4.09 7.69 -2.26
C LEU A 137 -3.42 6.50 -2.93
N MET A 138 -3.69 5.29 -2.44
CA MET A 138 -3.23 4.06 -3.06
C MET A 138 -4.40 3.10 -3.29
N LEU A 139 -4.43 2.48 -4.47
CA LEU A 139 -5.36 1.44 -4.86
C LEU A 139 -4.59 0.13 -4.99
N LEU A 140 -4.89 -0.87 -4.16
CA LEU A 140 -4.26 -2.17 -4.20
C LEU A 140 -5.25 -3.21 -4.73
N TYR A 141 -5.02 -3.66 -5.95
CA TYR A 141 -5.75 -4.74 -6.59
C TYR A 141 -5.05 -6.06 -6.29
N MET A 142 -5.78 -7.03 -5.76
CA MET A 142 -5.27 -8.36 -5.46
C MET A 142 -6.14 -9.44 -6.10
N SER A 143 -5.48 -10.41 -6.73
CA SER A 143 -6.10 -11.62 -7.25
C SER A 143 -5.50 -12.83 -6.56
N THR A 144 -6.33 -13.58 -5.85
CA THR A 144 -5.93 -14.79 -5.13
C THR A 144 -6.73 -15.99 -5.64
N PRO A 145 -6.30 -17.24 -5.37
CA PRO A 145 -7.08 -18.42 -5.70
C PRO A 145 -8.47 -18.45 -5.04
N THR A 146 -8.63 -17.77 -3.89
CA THR A 146 -9.88 -17.67 -3.13
C THR A 146 -10.78 -16.50 -3.54
N GLY A 147 -10.30 -15.66 -4.46
CA GLY A 147 -11.04 -14.55 -5.01
C GLY A 147 -10.25 -13.26 -5.16
N LYS A 148 -10.93 -12.23 -5.67
CA LYS A 148 -10.36 -10.91 -5.95
C LYS A 148 -10.88 -9.84 -5.00
N PHE A 149 -10.03 -8.86 -4.69
CA PHE A 149 -10.38 -7.73 -3.83
C PHE A 149 -9.55 -6.48 -4.17
N VAL A 150 -10.12 -5.32 -3.87
CA VAL A 150 -9.50 -4.00 -4.00
C VAL A 150 -9.47 -3.34 -2.63
N ILE A 151 -8.28 -2.86 -2.24
CA ILE A 151 -8.10 -2.05 -1.04
C ILE A 151 -7.82 -0.62 -1.48
N ILE A 152 -8.58 0.31 -0.93
CA ILE A 152 -8.43 1.74 -1.15
C ILE A 152 -7.85 2.32 0.13
N GLN A 153 -6.60 2.77 0.07
CA GLN A 153 -5.89 3.37 1.19
C GLN A 153 -5.76 4.87 0.96
N GLY A 154 -6.45 5.65 1.79
CA GLY A 154 -6.25 7.10 1.91
C GLY A 154 -5.36 7.43 3.11
N LEU A 155 -4.48 8.41 2.94
CA LEU A 155 -3.59 8.92 3.97
C LEU A 155 -3.97 10.36 4.32
N VAL A 156 -4.01 10.66 5.61
CA VAL A 156 -4.28 12.02 6.10
C VAL A 156 -3.16 12.43 7.06
N PRO A 157 -2.38 13.47 6.74
CA PRO A 157 -1.39 14.00 7.66
C PRO A 157 -2.13 14.75 8.78
N SER A 158 -2.29 14.09 9.92
CA SER A 158 -3.09 14.64 11.03
C SER A 158 -2.31 15.66 11.86
N ARG A 159 -0.99 15.48 11.96
CA ARG A 159 0.02 16.36 12.58
C ARG A 159 1.38 16.08 11.94
N GLU A 160 2.37 16.90 12.26
CA GLU A 160 3.77 16.60 11.98
C GLU A 160 4.12 15.21 12.53
N LEU A 161 4.70 14.35 11.67
CA LEU A 161 5.07 12.96 11.96
C LEU A 161 3.92 12.10 12.53
N ARG A 162 2.65 12.41 12.21
CA ARG A 162 1.51 11.56 12.52
C ARG A 162 0.55 11.46 11.35
N THR A 163 0.54 10.30 10.71
CA THR A 163 -0.28 10.04 9.53
C THR A 163 -1.37 9.03 9.87
N ARG A 164 -2.61 9.37 9.52
CA ARG A 164 -3.77 8.49 9.63
C ARG A 164 -3.96 7.73 8.33
N SER A 165 -4.00 6.41 8.39
CA SER A 165 -4.37 5.54 7.28
C SER A 165 -5.84 5.14 7.37
N ILE A 166 -6.55 5.25 6.27
CA ILE A 166 -7.95 4.83 6.11
C ILE A 166 -8.00 3.81 4.97
N LEU A 167 -8.22 2.54 5.30
CA LEU A 167 -8.36 1.46 4.33
C LEU A 167 -9.85 1.12 4.17
N ARG A 168 -10.34 1.10 2.93
CA ARG A 168 -11.65 0.56 2.56
C ARG A 168 -11.45 -0.65 1.68
N ILE A 169 -12.11 -1.75 2.02
CA ILE A 169 -11.87 -3.05 1.39
C ILE A 169 -13.14 -3.47 0.67
N TYR A 170 -13.00 -3.75 -0.62
CA TYR A 170 -14.06 -4.24 -1.50
C TYR A 170 -13.63 -5.60 -2.04
N ALA A 171 -14.55 -6.56 -2.08
CA ALA A 171 -14.27 -7.88 -2.62
C ALA A 171 -15.37 -8.29 -3.59
N GLU A 172 -15.03 -9.17 -4.52
CA GLU A 172 -16.03 -9.69 -5.45
C GLU A 172 -17.21 -10.34 -4.68
N PRO A 173 -18.45 -10.21 -5.19
CA PRO A 173 -19.64 -10.65 -4.44
C PRO A 173 -19.62 -12.14 -4.08
N ARG A 174 -19.01 -12.99 -4.92
CA ARG A 174 -18.97 -14.44 -4.77
C ARG A 174 -17.93 -14.96 -3.78
N MET A 175 -17.08 -14.08 -3.23
CA MET A 175 -16.07 -14.48 -2.27
C MET A 175 -16.73 -14.96 -0.97
N LEU A 176 -16.38 -16.19 -0.53
CA LEU A 176 -16.93 -16.77 0.70
C LEU A 176 -16.55 -15.94 1.93
N GLN A 177 -17.48 -15.80 2.87
CA GLN A 177 -17.32 -14.95 4.04
C GLN A 177 -16.14 -15.36 4.94
N CYS A 178 -15.81 -16.66 5.01
CA CYS A 178 -14.63 -17.13 5.74
C CYS A 178 -13.32 -16.60 5.14
N PHE A 179 -13.21 -16.54 3.80
CA PHE A 179 -12.04 -15.98 3.12
C PHE A 179 -12.00 -14.46 3.25
N VAL A 180 -13.15 -13.78 3.21
CA VAL A 180 -13.22 -12.35 3.52
C VAL A 180 -12.71 -12.06 4.93
N LYS A 181 -13.11 -12.86 5.94
CA LYS A 181 -12.62 -12.70 7.30
C LYS A 181 -11.11 -12.91 7.40
N GLN A 182 -10.58 -13.98 6.79
CA GLN A 182 -9.13 -14.24 6.77
C GLN A 182 -8.36 -13.10 6.10
N LEU A 183 -8.89 -12.54 5.02
CA LEU A 183 -8.32 -11.38 4.35
C LEU A 183 -8.29 -10.17 5.28
N MET A 184 -9.40 -9.84 5.94
CA MET A 184 -9.48 -8.71 6.88
C MET A 184 -8.49 -8.86 8.04
N ASP A 185 -8.42 -10.05 8.64
CA ASP A 185 -7.48 -10.37 9.72
C ASP A 185 -6.02 -10.24 9.23
N GLY A 186 -5.73 -10.72 8.02
CA GLY A 186 -4.41 -10.60 7.38
C GLY A 186 -3.98 -9.15 7.12
N ILE A 187 -4.87 -8.34 6.54
CA ILE A 187 -4.61 -6.91 6.30
C ILE A 187 -4.36 -6.18 7.62
N HIS A 188 -5.18 -6.45 8.64
CA HIS A 188 -5.03 -5.85 9.96
C HIS A 188 -3.68 -6.21 10.60
N ASN A 189 -3.30 -7.48 10.59
CA ASN A 189 -2.04 -7.94 11.17
C ASN A 189 -0.83 -7.37 10.43
N ASN A 190 -0.88 -7.31 9.10
CA ASN A 190 0.17 -6.70 8.29
C ASN A 190 0.35 -5.21 8.62
N ALA A 191 -0.74 -4.45 8.69
CA ALA A 191 -0.71 -3.04 9.07
C ALA A 191 -0.13 -2.82 10.48
N LEU A 192 -0.42 -3.71 11.43
CA LEU A 192 0.16 -3.64 12.78
C LEU A 192 1.67 -3.85 12.78
N ARG A 193 2.18 -4.77 11.95
CA ARG A 193 3.63 -5.06 11.84
C ARG A 193 4.37 -3.87 11.24
N ASP A 194 3.85 -3.31 10.16
CA ASP A 194 4.42 -2.12 9.52
C ASP A 194 4.44 -0.96 10.50
N ARG A 195 3.36 -0.76 11.26
CA ARG A 195 3.28 0.30 12.26
C ARG A 195 4.35 0.18 13.35
N VAL A 196 4.69 -1.03 13.79
CA VAL A 196 5.75 -1.23 14.80
C VAL A 196 7.10 -0.74 14.27
N ILE A 197 7.39 -1.01 13.00
CA ILE A 197 8.63 -0.57 12.34
C ILE A 197 8.59 0.95 12.12
N MET A 198 7.52 1.46 11.51
CA MET A 198 7.38 2.88 11.17
C MET A 198 7.46 3.78 12.41
N ASN A 199 6.84 3.40 13.52
CA ASN A 199 6.87 4.18 14.76
C ASN A 199 8.26 4.23 15.43
N ARG A 200 9.21 3.42 14.98
CA ARG A 200 10.58 3.32 15.53
C ARG A 200 11.65 3.65 14.50
N LYS A 201 11.27 3.83 13.24
CA LYS A 201 12.18 4.18 12.14
C LYS A 201 12.44 5.69 12.17
N SER A 202 13.67 6.08 11.87
CA SER A 202 14.02 7.47 11.56
C SER A 202 14.22 7.63 10.07
N PHE A 203 13.80 8.77 9.53
CA PHE A 203 14.07 9.10 8.13
C PHE A 203 15.56 9.41 7.94
N THR A 204 16.17 8.72 6.97
CA THR A 204 17.55 8.99 6.55
C THR A 204 17.50 9.49 5.11
N ASP A 205 17.97 10.71 4.86
CA ASP A 205 17.97 11.32 3.52
C ASP A 205 18.81 10.50 2.52
N LYS A 206 20.02 10.11 2.93
CA LYS A 206 20.96 9.31 2.14
C LYS A 206 21.21 7.94 2.77
N PRO A 207 20.27 6.97 2.65
CA PRO A 207 20.46 5.63 3.18
C PRO A 207 21.53 4.88 2.37
N PHE A 208 22.19 3.91 3.02
CA PHE A 208 23.05 2.95 2.33
C PHE A 208 22.17 1.94 1.59
N LEU A 209 22.09 2.07 0.27
CA LEU A 209 21.23 1.24 -0.59
C LEU A 209 22.07 0.19 -1.33
N VAL A 210 21.59 -1.05 -1.35
CA VAL A 210 22.11 -2.10 -2.23
C VAL A 210 21.38 -2.08 -3.58
N LYS A 211 21.82 -2.91 -4.53
CA LYS A 211 21.27 -2.93 -5.89
C LYS A 211 19.77 -3.29 -5.90
N GLU A 212 19.36 -4.09 -4.93
CA GLU A 212 18.01 -4.58 -4.73
C GLU A 212 17.06 -3.46 -4.28
N ASP A 213 17.57 -2.40 -3.64
CA ASP A 213 16.79 -1.25 -3.14
C ASP A 213 16.59 -0.14 -4.19
N LYS A 214 16.89 -0.42 -5.46
CA LYS A 214 16.89 0.57 -6.55
C LYS A 214 15.60 1.41 -6.64
N TYR A 215 14.46 0.84 -6.25
CA TYR A 215 13.17 1.51 -6.32
C TYR A 215 12.97 2.58 -5.25
N ILE A 216 13.62 2.49 -4.08
CA ILE A 216 13.50 3.50 -3.00
C ILE A 216 13.94 4.87 -3.51
N LYS A 217 15.11 4.94 -4.15
CA LYS A 217 15.63 6.19 -4.72
C LYS A 217 14.74 6.74 -5.83
N MET A 218 14.20 5.86 -6.68
CA MET A 218 13.28 6.25 -7.76
C MET A 218 11.96 6.80 -7.18
N PHE A 219 11.43 6.15 -6.15
CA PHE A 219 10.25 6.58 -5.43
C PHE A 219 10.43 7.97 -4.81
N ARG A 220 11.51 8.19 -4.06
CA ARG A 220 11.77 9.50 -3.44
C ARG A 220 11.85 10.63 -4.46
N ARG A 221 12.51 10.38 -5.60
CA ARG A 221 12.58 11.35 -6.71
C ARG A 221 11.20 11.65 -7.28
N TRP A 222 10.37 10.63 -7.47
CA TRP A 222 9.00 10.80 -7.96
C TRP A 222 8.12 11.51 -6.93
N TYR A 223 8.21 11.16 -5.65
CA TYR A 223 7.40 11.75 -4.58
C TYR A 223 7.76 13.22 -4.31
N ALA A 224 9.01 13.61 -4.58
CA ALA A 224 9.48 14.99 -4.40
C ALA A 224 8.62 16.04 -5.14
N GLN A 225 7.96 15.66 -6.23
CA GLN A 225 7.09 16.56 -7.00
C GLN A 225 5.85 17.07 -6.21
N PHE A 226 5.49 16.38 -5.13
CA PHE A 226 4.31 16.74 -4.31
C PHE A 226 4.66 17.68 -3.15
N TYR A 227 5.94 17.97 -2.94
CA TYR A 227 6.35 19.07 -2.07
C TYR A 227 6.45 20.34 -2.91
N GLY A 228 5.99 21.46 -2.34
CA GLY A 228 6.16 22.76 -2.97
C GLY A 228 7.63 23.13 -3.09
N GLU A 229 7.92 24.17 -3.87
CA GLU A 229 9.25 24.80 -3.83
C GLU A 229 9.52 25.23 -2.39
N THR A 230 10.58 24.67 -1.80
CA THR A 230 11.07 25.17 -0.51
C THR A 230 11.50 26.60 -0.79
N THR A 231 10.73 27.58 -0.34
CA THR A 231 11.21 28.96 -0.29
C THR A 231 12.33 28.93 0.73
N SER A 232 13.57 28.83 0.24
CA SER A 232 14.77 29.01 1.04
C SER A 232 14.85 30.47 1.46
N ASN A 233 14.02 30.85 2.42
CA ASN A 233 14.01 32.12 3.11
C ASN A 233 14.24 31.85 4.59
N ASP A 234 15.37 31.22 4.91
CA ASP A 234 16.00 31.39 6.21
C ASP A 234 17.33 32.13 5.94
N ASN A 235 17.29 33.45 6.13
CA ASN A 235 18.45 34.32 6.31
C ASN A 235 18.96 34.21 7.75
#